data_AF-A0A015L175-F1
#
_entry.id   AF-A0A015L175-F1
#
_cell.length_a   1.000
_cell.length_b   1.000
_cell.length_c   1.000
_cell.angle_alpha   90.00
_cell.angle_beta   90.00
_cell.angle_gamma   90.00
#
_symmetry.space_group_name_H-M   'P 1'
#
loop_
_entity.id
_entity.type
_entity.pdbx_description
1 polymer ?
#
loop_
_entity_poly.entity_id
_entity_poly.type
_entity_poly.pdbx_seq_one_letter_code
_entity_poly.pdbx_strand_id
1 'polypeptide(L)'
;MDPDIRKKINNTVRNFVLSENFWNMLDTNHTIIKFLEPMVIALKLFESDTSTFSTVYFHFKKLMHQVSEISCNFSNNIQQLVQKWWNYTYHPVMMAAYMLDSCFLEKSKNTDIETMGYREFTEFTSKRFGQEESVIIFTELVKFRQKNSPYDNKTIWLSLTNLNLSVWWQSWPNSSLQQLAIKILSIPTSFAVAERNFSTFGFIHNKICN
;
A
#
# COMPACT_ATOMS: atom_id res chain seq x y z
N MET A 1 17.78 -23.52 25.38
CA MET A 1 18.37 -22.38 24.64
C MET A 1 19.80 -22.71 24.31
N ASP A 2 20.12 -22.69 23.01
CA ASP A 2 21.43 -23.01 22.43
C ASP A 2 22.56 -22.13 23.03
N PRO A 3 23.68 -22.71 23.50
CA PRO A 3 24.81 -21.97 24.05
C PRO A 3 25.46 -20.99 23.06
N ASP A 4 25.31 -21.18 21.74
CA ASP A 4 25.84 -20.26 20.74
C ASP A 4 25.00 -18.97 20.60
N ILE A 5 23.70 -19.05 20.89
CA ILE A 5 22.83 -17.86 21.00
C ILE A 5 23.25 -17.00 22.21
N ARG A 6 23.76 -17.64 23.29
CA ARG A 6 24.20 -16.94 24.51
C ARG A 6 25.43 -16.05 24.28
N LYS A 7 26.27 -16.34 23.29
CA LYS A 7 27.48 -15.55 22.97
C LYS A 7 27.24 -14.41 21.97
N LYS A 8 26.13 -14.42 21.23
CA LYS A 8 25.87 -13.44 20.15
C LYS A 8 25.12 -12.19 20.60
N ILE A 9 24.36 -12.25 21.69
CA ILE A 9 23.56 -11.11 22.16
C ILE A 9 24.35 -10.31 23.19
N ASN A 10 24.44 -9.00 22.98
CA ASN A 10 25.05 -8.06 23.90
C ASN A 10 24.44 -8.21 25.32
N ASN A 11 25.29 -8.34 26.35
CA ASN A 11 24.87 -8.58 27.73
C ASN A 11 23.89 -7.52 28.26
N THR A 12 24.03 -6.27 27.84
CA THR A 12 23.12 -5.18 28.23
C THR A 12 21.73 -5.38 27.65
N VAL A 13 21.64 -5.73 26.36
CA VAL A 13 20.37 -6.03 25.69
C VAL A 13 19.71 -7.24 26.33
N ARG A 14 20.50 -8.28 26.62
CA ARG A 14 20.01 -9.49 27.28
C ARG A 14 19.42 -9.19 28.66
N ASN A 15 20.13 -8.45 29.49
CA ASN A 15 19.67 -8.11 30.83
C ASN A 15 18.40 -7.24 30.78
N PHE A 16 18.29 -6.36 29.79
CA PHE A 16 17.10 -5.55 29.58
C PHE A 16 15.88 -6.41 29.16
N VAL A 17 16.02 -7.29 28.17
CA VAL A 17 14.92 -8.17 27.69
C VAL A 17 14.45 -9.14 28.77
N LEU A 18 15.34 -9.57 29.67
CA LEU A 18 14.99 -10.43 30.79
C LEU A 18 14.47 -9.66 32.01
N SER A 19 14.47 -8.32 31.98
CA SER A 19 13.98 -7.50 33.10
C SER A 19 12.45 -7.42 33.13
N GLU A 20 11.85 -7.39 34.32
CA GLU A 20 10.41 -7.14 34.47
C GLU A 20 9.99 -5.80 33.87
N ASN A 21 10.87 -4.79 33.89
CA ASN A 21 10.57 -3.48 33.31
C ASN A 21 10.28 -3.55 31.80
N PHE A 22 11.00 -4.41 31.07
CA PHE A 22 10.74 -4.64 29.65
C PHE A 22 9.36 -5.27 29.42
N TRP A 23 9.02 -6.29 30.20
CA TRP A 23 7.73 -6.97 30.10
C TRP A 23 6.58 -6.08 30.59
N ASN A 24 6.77 -5.25 31.61
CA ASN A 24 5.79 -4.24 32.03
C ASN A 24 5.58 -3.15 30.96
N MET A 25 6.61 -2.79 30.20
CA MET A 25 6.46 -1.90 29.04
C MET A 25 5.63 -2.55 27.91
N LEU A 26 5.72 -3.87 27.75
CA LEU A 26 4.93 -4.67 26.81
C LEU A 26 3.48 -4.90 27.28
N ASP A 27 3.30 -5.33 28.53
CA ASP A 27 2.02 -5.77 29.10
C ASP A 27 1.20 -4.61 29.70
N THR A 28 1.82 -3.69 30.45
CA THR A 28 1.07 -2.64 31.18
C THR A 28 0.82 -1.39 30.34
N ASN A 29 1.77 -1.00 29.47
CA ASN A 29 1.65 0.20 28.63
C ASN A 29 1.26 -0.10 27.18
N HIS A 30 1.23 -1.38 26.78
CA HIS A 30 0.97 -1.87 25.41
C HIS A 30 1.69 -1.06 24.31
N THR A 31 2.81 -0.41 24.62
CA THR A 31 3.36 0.65 23.74
C THR A 31 3.96 0.06 22.47
N ILE A 32 4.67 -1.05 22.59
CA ILE A 32 5.20 -1.79 21.42
C ILE A 32 4.05 -2.35 20.57
N ILE A 33 3.02 -2.91 21.21
CA ILE A 33 1.86 -3.47 20.50
C ILE A 33 1.15 -2.37 19.70
N LYS A 34 0.98 -1.17 20.26
CA LYS A 34 0.41 -0.01 19.55
C LYS A 34 1.17 0.34 18.27
N PHE A 35 2.50 0.18 18.24
CA PHE A 35 3.28 0.38 17.01
C PHE A 35 3.20 -0.80 16.04
N LEU A 36 3.25 -2.04 16.55
CA LEU A 36 3.29 -3.24 15.72
C LEU A 36 1.94 -3.56 15.09
N GLU A 37 0.84 -3.34 15.81
CA GLU A 37 -0.52 -3.63 15.34
C GLU A 37 -0.85 -2.98 13.99
N PRO A 38 -0.70 -1.66 13.77
CA PRO A 38 -0.99 -1.05 12.48
C PRO A 38 -0.06 -1.55 11.38
N MET A 39 1.19 -1.92 11.70
CA MET A 39 2.12 -2.51 10.74
C MET A 39 1.66 -3.91 10.30
N VAL A 40 1.25 -4.74 11.25
CA VAL A 40 0.71 -6.09 10.98
C VAL A 40 -0.58 -6.01 10.18
N ILE A 41 -1.46 -5.04 10.49
CA ILE A 41 -2.68 -4.80 9.72
C ILE A 41 -2.34 -4.40 8.28
N ALA A 42 -1.39 -3.48 8.07
CA ALA A 42 -0.95 -3.07 6.74
C ALA A 42 -0.35 -4.24 5.94
N LEU A 43 0.51 -5.05 6.57
CA LEU A 43 1.09 -6.24 5.95
C LEU A 43 0.01 -7.24 5.52
N LYS A 44 -0.92 -7.59 6.43
CA LYS A 44 -2.05 -8.48 6.10
C LYS A 44 -2.88 -7.96 4.92
N LEU A 45 -3.08 -6.65 4.85
CA LEU A 45 -3.79 -6.01 3.75
C LEU A 45 -3.02 -6.04 2.43
N PHE A 46 -1.70 -5.89 2.44
CA PHE A 46 -0.88 -5.96 1.22
C PHE A 46 -0.63 -7.38 0.74
N GLU A 47 -0.68 -8.35 1.64
CA GLU A 47 -0.52 -9.75 1.30
C GLU A 47 -1.85 -10.41 0.91
N SER A 48 -3.01 -9.80 1.18
CA SER A 48 -4.29 -10.44 0.90
C SER A 48 -4.51 -10.71 -0.58
N ASP A 49 -5.25 -11.77 -0.90
CA ASP A 49 -5.59 -12.15 -2.29
C ASP A 49 -6.53 -11.13 -2.96
N THR A 50 -7.15 -10.27 -2.15
CA THR A 50 -8.05 -9.20 -2.59
C THR A 50 -7.38 -7.83 -2.61
N SER A 51 -6.09 -7.76 -2.30
CA SER A 51 -5.37 -6.50 -2.20
C SER A 51 -5.21 -5.86 -3.56
N THR A 52 -5.57 -4.58 -3.66
CA THR A 52 -5.42 -3.81 -4.90
C THR A 52 -4.32 -2.78 -4.74
N PHE A 53 -3.50 -2.62 -5.76
CA PHE A 53 -2.36 -1.71 -5.76
C PHE A 53 -2.74 -0.24 -5.51
N SER A 54 -3.95 0.14 -5.90
CA SER A 54 -4.55 1.45 -5.60
C SER A 54 -4.69 1.77 -4.11
N THR A 55 -4.82 0.75 -3.26
CA THR A 55 -5.01 0.94 -1.81
C THR A 55 -3.70 1.12 -1.05
N VAL A 56 -2.55 0.83 -1.67
CA VAL A 56 -1.22 0.86 -1.03
C VAL A 56 -0.92 2.25 -0.47
N TYR A 57 -1.09 3.29 -1.28
CA TYR A 57 -0.88 4.68 -0.86
C TYR A 57 -1.72 5.02 0.38
N PHE A 58 -3.02 4.70 0.34
CA PHE A 58 -3.95 4.99 1.43
C PHE A 58 -3.57 4.28 2.73
N HIS A 59 -3.34 2.96 2.67
CA HIS A 59 -3.02 2.18 3.86
C HIS A 59 -1.66 2.55 4.45
N PHE A 60 -0.67 2.89 3.63
CA PHE A 60 0.61 3.34 4.14
C PHE A 60 0.50 4.71 4.80
N LYS A 61 -0.24 5.67 4.22
CA LYS A 61 -0.49 6.96 4.89
C LYS A 61 -1.28 6.79 6.19
N LYS A 62 -2.24 5.87 6.22
CA LYS A 62 -2.96 5.52 7.46
C LYS A 62 -2.00 4.96 8.52
N LEU A 63 -1.11 4.05 8.15
CA LEU A 63 -0.06 3.53 9.04
C LEU A 63 0.81 4.66 9.60
N MET A 64 1.31 5.55 8.73
CA MET A 64 2.13 6.69 9.15
C MET A 64 1.40 7.58 10.15
N HIS A 65 0.12 7.87 9.91
CA HIS A 65 -0.72 8.63 10.82
C HIS A 65 -0.86 7.94 12.18
N GLN A 66 -1.25 6.67 12.20
CA GLN A 66 -1.41 5.90 13.44
C GLN A 66 -0.11 5.83 14.26
N VAL A 67 1.03 5.67 13.59
CA VAL A 67 2.36 5.69 14.22
C VAL A 67 2.70 7.08 14.77
N SER A 68 2.26 8.15 14.10
CA SER A 68 2.49 9.53 14.54
C SER A 68 1.73 9.91 15.81
N GLU A 69 0.58 9.26 16.07
CA GLU A 69 -0.26 9.50 17.25
C GLU A 69 0.29 8.86 18.53
N ILE A 70 1.25 7.93 18.42
CA ILE A 70 1.82 7.24 19.57
C ILE A 70 2.94 8.07 20.19
N SER A 71 2.81 8.43 21.46
CA SER A 71 3.79 9.19 22.22
C SER A 71 4.51 8.32 23.27
N CYS A 72 5.83 8.18 23.14
CA CYS A 72 6.73 7.54 24.09
C CYS A 72 8.19 7.96 23.85
N ASN A 73 9.10 7.51 24.73
CA ASN A 73 10.52 7.89 24.72
C ASN A 73 11.27 7.57 23.42
N PHE A 74 10.74 6.70 22.56
CA PHE A 74 11.34 6.30 21.28
C PHE A 74 10.44 6.53 20.06
N SER A 75 9.31 7.22 20.21
CA SER A 75 8.37 7.48 19.10
C SER A 75 9.05 8.13 17.90
N ASN A 76 9.90 9.14 18.14
CA ASN A 76 10.60 9.86 17.08
C ASN A 76 11.46 8.93 16.23
N ASN A 77 12.14 7.96 16.85
CA ASN A 77 12.97 6.99 16.13
C ASN A 77 12.11 6.10 15.22
N ILE A 78 10.97 5.63 15.73
CA ILE A 78 10.05 4.78 14.94
C ILE A 78 9.43 5.58 13.79
N GLN A 79 8.97 6.81 14.05
CA GLN A 79 8.42 7.69 13.01
C GLN A 79 9.45 7.98 11.91
N GLN A 80 10.72 8.23 12.27
CA GLN A 80 11.80 8.40 11.30
C GLN A 80 12.06 7.14 10.47
N LEU A 81 12.00 5.95 11.08
CA LEU A 81 12.15 4.68 10.37
C LEU A 81 11.00 4.45 9.37
N VAL A 82 9.76 4.67 9.81
CA VAL A 82 8.58 4.55 8.93
C VAL A 82 8.64 5.57 7.79
N GLN A 83 9.05 6.81 8.06
CA GLN A 83 9.25 7.82 7.02
C GLN A 83 10.36 7.43 6.03
N LYS A 84 11.48 6.89 6.53
CA LYS A 84 12.58 6.41 5.68
C LYS A 84 12.10 5.27 4.78
N TRP A 85 11.31 4.35 5.31
CA TRP A 85 10.71 3.27 4.52
C TRP A 85 9.76 3.81 3.46
N TRP A 86 8.88 4.75 3.81
CA TRP A 86 8.02 5.42 2.83
C TRP A 86 8.82 6.03 1.69
N ASN A 87 9.88 6.80 2.01
CA ASN A 87 10.71 7.45 0.99
C ASN A 87 11.44 6.44 0.09
N TYR A 88 11.77 5.26 0.62
CA TYR A 88 12.41 4.19 -0.14
C TYR A 88 11.43 3.44 -1.05
N THR A 89 10.21 3.18 -0.59
CA THR A 89 9.23 2.35 -1.30
C THR A 89 8.29 3.14 -2.20
N TYR A 90 8.06 4.41 -1.90
CA TYR A 90 7.10 5.24 -2.64
C TYR A 90 7.53 5.38 -4.10
N HIS A 91 6.55 5.17 -4.98
CA HIS A 91 6.71 5.37 -6.41
C HIS A 91 5.46 6.10 -6.94
N PRO A 92 5.57 7.06 -7.88
CA PRO A 92 4.43 7.85 -8.37
C PRO A 92 3.26 7.02 -8.91
N VAL A 93 3.53 5.81 -9.40
CA VAL A 93 2.49 4.88 -9.85
C VAL A 93 1.52 4.49 -8.73
N MET A 94 1.94 4.51 -7.45
CA MET A 94 1.03 4.30 -6.31
C MET A 94 -0.03 5.39 -6.23
N MET A 95 0.37 6.65 -6.40
CA MET A 95 -0.57 7.77 -6.46
C MET A 95 -1.44 7.68 -7.72
N ALA A 96 -0.86 7.31 -8.86
CA ALA A 96 -1.64 7.13 -10.08
C ALA A 96 -2.73 6.05 -9.90
N ALA A 97 -2.38 4.92 -9.30
CA ALA A 97 -3.34 3.86 -8.97
C ALA A 97 -4.43 4.35 -8.02
N TYR A 98 -4.07 5.13 -7.00
CA TYR A 98 -5.03 5.75 -6.08
C TYR A 98 -6.01 6.68 -6.82
N MET A 99 -5.52 7.51 -7.74
CA MET A 99 -6.35 8.44 -8.52
C MET A 99 -7.30 7.74 -9.49
N LEU A 100 -6.92 6.55 -9.97
CA LEU A 100 -7.68 5.72 -10.90
C LEU A 100 -8.68 4.77 -10.21
N ASP A 101 -8.65 4.71 -8.88
CA ASP A 101 -9.55 3.87 -8.10
C ASP A 101 -10.77 4.67 -7.63
N SER A 102 -11.93 4.19 -8.06
CA SER A 102 -13.24 4.76 -7.78
C SER A 102 -13.59 4.80 -6.30
N CYS A 103 -13.05 3.89 -5.48
CA CYS A 103 -13.25 3.87 -4.03
C CYS A 103 -12.68 5.10 -3.33
N PHE A 104 -11.75 5.81 -3.98
CA PHE A 104 -11.10 6.99 -3.43
C PHE A 104 -11.61 8.32 -4.00
N LEU A 105 -12.57 8.29 -4.94
CA LEU A 105 -13.18 9.49 -5.51
C LEU A 105 -13.71 10.44 -4.44
N GLU A 106 -14.66 9.97 -3.64
CA GLU A 106 -15.28 10.81 -2.61
C GLU A 106 -14.33 11.06 -1.42
N LYS A 107 -13.44 10.11 -1.12
CA LYS A 107 -12.49 10.24 0.01
C LYS A 107 -11.43 11.31 -0.20
N SER A 108 -11.01 11.54 -1.43
CA SER A 108 -9.98 12.54 -1.76
C SER A 108 -10.59 13.88 -2.19
N LYS A 109 -11.89 13.92 -2.47
CA LYS A 109 -12.56 15.12 -3.00
C LYS A 109 -12.37 16.32 -2.07
N ASN A 110 -11.93 17.44 -2.64
CA ASN A 110 -11.66 18.69 -1.91
C ASN A 110 -10.61 18.56 -0.78
N THR A 111 -9.71 17.58 -0.88
CA THR A 111 -8.58 17.43 0.05
C THR A 111 -7.27 17.77 -0.65
N ASP A 112 -6.23 18.06 0.13
CA ASP A 112 -4.87 18.26 -0.41
C ASP A 112 -4.37 17.03 -1.18
N ILE A 113 -4.92 15.84 -0.89
CA ILE A 113 -4.59 14.58 -1.58
C ILE A 113 -5.05 14.63 -3.03
N GLU A 114 -6.19 15.24 -3.35
CA GLU A 114 -6.66 15.36 -4.74
C GLU A 114 -5.78 16.30 -5.56
N THR A 115 -5.44 17.46 -5.01
CA THR A 115 -4.53 18.41 -5.66
C THR A 115 -3.15 17.79 -5.89
N MET A 116 -2.60 17.11 -4.87
CA MET A 116 -1.36 16.37 -4.98
C MET A 116 -1.45 15.22 -5.99
N GLY A 117 -2.57 14.50 -6.00
CA GLY A 117 -2.83 13.40 -6.90
C GLY A 117 -2.83 13.84 -8.37
N TYR A 118 -3.48 14.95 -8.71
CA TYR A 118 -3.41 15.51 -10.07
C TYR A 118 -1.97 15.91 -10.45
N ARG A 119 -1.24 16.55 -9.54
CA ARG A 119 0.16 16.96 -9.78
C ARG A 119 1.05 15.75 -10.06
N GLU A 120 1.07 14.78 -9.15
CA GLU A 120 1.92 13.60 -9.26
C GLU A 120 1.53 12.70 -10.43
N PHE A 121 0.23 12.57 -10.71
CA PHE A 121 -0.26 11.85 -11.88
C PHE A 121 0.27 12.49 -13.16
N THR A 122 0.20 13.82 -13.27
CA THR A 122 0.68 14.56 -14.45
C THR A 122 2.19 14.46 -14.61
N GLU A 123 2.95 14.54 -13.51
CA GLU A 123 4.39 14.33 -13.52
C GLU A 123 4.76 12.90 -13.93
N PHE A 124 3.98 11.91 -13.50
CA PHE A 124 4.15 10.52 -13.89
C PHE A 124 3.89 10.31 -15.38
N THR A 125 2.78 10.81 -15.91
CA THR A 125 2.42 10.61 -17.32
C THR A 125 3.35 11.37 -18.27
N SER A 126 3.72 12.61 -17.93
CA SER A 126 4.63 13.43 -18.76
C SER A 126 6.03 12.83 -18.88
N LYS A 127 6.52 12.11 -17.87
CA LYS A 127 7.80 11.38 -17.93
C LYS A 127 7.72 10.12 -18.78
N ARG A 128 6.54 9.54 -18.95
CA ARG A 128 6.35 8.20 -19.55
C ARG A 128 5.80 8.22 -20.97
N PHE A 129 5.04 9.25 -21.31
CA PHE A 129 4.31 9.43 -22.56
C PHE A 129 4.71 10.75 -23.22
N GLY A 130 4.37 10.91 -24.51
CA GLY A 130 4.54 12.19 -25.20
C GLY A 130 3.62 13.28 -24.62
N GLN A 131 3.96 14.56 -24.85
CA GLN A 131 3.19 15.68 -24.31
C GLN A 131 1.71 15.63 -24.71
N GLU A 132 1.41 15.37 -25.98
CA GLU A 132 0.03 15.28 -26.49
C GLU A 132 -0.76 14.16 -25.81
N GLU A 133 -0.16 12.96 -25.70
CA GLU A 133 -0.78 11.81 -25.04
C GLU A 133 -0.98 12.06 -23.54
N SER A 134 -0.02 12.68 -22.86
CA SER A 134 -0.15 13.05 -21.45
C SER A 134 -1.31 14.04 -21.22
N VAL A 135 -1.53 14.98 -22.14
CA VAL A 135 -2.67 15.92 -22.07
C VAL A 135 -4.00 15.19 -22.27
N ILE A 136 -4.06 14.24 -23.20
CA ILE A 136 -5.26 13.41 -23.42
C ILE A 136 -5.58 12.61 -22.15
N ILE A 137 -4.61 11.86 -21.61
CA ILE A 137 -4.79 11.04 -20.40
C ILE A 137 -5.23 11.91 -19.22
N PHE A 138 -4.62 13.09 -19.04
CA PHE A 138 -5.01 14.01 -17.96
C PHE A 138 -6.44 14.52 -18.12
N THR A 139 -6.83 14.90 -19.35
CA THR A 139 -8.19 15.37 -19.63
C THR A 139 -9.23 14.29 -19.35
N GLU A 140 -8.93 13.04 -19.74
CA GLU A 140 -9.76 11.88 -19.43
C GLU A 140 -9.84 11.61 -17.93
N LEU A 141 -8.72 11.73 -17.20
CA LEU A 141 -8.70 11.57 -15.74
C LEU A 141 -9.65 12.57 -15.08
N VAL A 142 -9.61 13.83 -15.47
CA VAL A 142 -10.52 14.86 -14.93
C VAL A 142 -11.97 14.51 -15.21
N LYS A 143 -12.30 14.07 -16.44
CA LYS A 143 -13.67 13.62 -16.79
C LYS A 143 -14.12 12.44 -15.92
N PHE A 144 -13.25 11.45 -15.74
CA PHE A 144 -13.49 10.29 -14.87
C PHE A 144 -13.75 10.72 -13.43
N ARG A 145 -12.87 11.57 -12.86
CA ARG A 145 -12.96 12.06 -11.49
C ARG A 145 -14.23 12.87 -11.23
N GLN A 146 -14.71 13.57 -12.24
CA GLN A 146 -15.97 14.33 -12.20
C GLN A 146 -17.21 13.50 -12.56
N LYS A 147 -17.04 12.23 -12.96
CA LYS A 147 -18.13 11.37 -13.47
C LYS A 147 -18.85 11.98 -14.69
N ASN A 148 -18.12 12.71 -15.52
CA ASN A 148 -18.61 13.30 -16.75
C ASN A 148 -18.49 12.32 -17.91
N SER A 149 -19.28 12.52 -18.95
CA SER A 149 -19.22 11.71 -20.18
C SER A 149 -17.76 11.58 -20.70
N PRO A 150 -17.29 10.36 -21.01
CA PRO A 150 -18.07 9.12 -21.11
C PRO A 150 -18.14 8.26 -19.84
N TYR A 151 -17.73 8.79 -18.68
CA TYR A 151 -17.70 8.10 -17.38
C TYR A 151 -18.94 8.38 -16.51
N ASP A 152 -20.08 8.67 -17.12
CA ASP A 152 -21.33 9.08 -16.48
C ASP A 152 -22.37 7.94 -16.34
N ASN A 153 -22.08 6.75 -16.86
CA ASN A 153 -23.00 5.61 -16.82
C ASN A 153 -23.19 5.05 -15.39
N LYS A 154 -24.38 5.28 -14.82
CA LYS A 154 -24.73 4.83 -13.46
C LYS A 154 -24.66 3.31 -13.26
N THR A 155 -25.02 2.51 -14.25
CA THR A 155 -25.00 1.04 -14.15
C THR A 155 -23.57 0.53 -14.01
N ILE A 156 -22.63 1.10 -14.79
CA ILE A 156 -21.21 0.75 -14.66
C ILE A 156 -20.72 1.11 -13.26
N TRP A 157 -21.03 2.30 -12.74
CA TRP A 157 -20.67 2.66 -11.36
C TRP A 157 -21.24 1.70 -10.30
N LEU A 158 -22.49 1.26 -10.44
CA LEU A 158 -23.10 0.28 -9.51
C LEU A 158 -22.47 -1.11 -9.61
N SER A 159 -21.88 -1.48 -10.76
CA SER A 159 -21.22 -2.78 -10.93
C SER A 159 -19.88 -2.90 -10.19
N LEU A 160 -19.33 -1.79 -9.68
CA LEU A 160 -18.03 -1.75 -9.00
C LEU A 160 -17.95 -2.72 -7.81
N THR A 161 -19.05 -2.94 -7.09
CA THR A 161 -19.07 -3.85 -5.93
C THR A 161 -18.93 -5.33 -6.32
N ASN A 162 -19.19 -5.65 -7.58
CA ASN A 162 -19.27 -7.02 -8.08
C ASN A 162 -18.10 -7.40 -8.99
N LEU A 163 -17.28 -6.42 -9.38
CA LEU A 163 -16.18 -6.61 -10.34
C LEU A 163 -14.84 -6.24 -9.71
N ASN A 164 -13.79 -6.93 -10.13
CA ASN A 164 -12.44 -6.46 -9.89
C ASN A 164 -12.22 -5.13 -10.61
N LEU A 165 -11.45 -4.21 -10.02
CA LEU A 165 -11.18 -2.89 -10.58
C LEU A 165 -10.66 -2.92 -12.03
N SER A 166 -9.75 -3.83 -12.37
CA SER A 166 -9.20 -3.91 -13.73
C SER A 166 -10.27 -4.32 -14.75
N VAL A 167 -11.16 -5.25 -14.37
CA VAL A 167 -12.31 -5.67 -15.19
C VAL A 167 -13.37 -4.59 -15.25
N TRP A 168 -13.61 -3.88 -14.15
CA TRP A 168 -14.52 -2.74 -14.11
C TRP A 168 -14.09 -1.65 -15.10
N TRP A 169 -12.79 -1.37 -15.18
CA TRP A 169 -12.24 -0.43 -16.16
C TRP A 169 -12.48 -0.85 -17.61
N GLN A 170 -12.55 -2.15 -17.92
CA GLN A 170 -12.88 -2.65 -19.26
C GLN A 170 -14.30 -2.29 -19.72
N SER A 171 -15.21 -1.97 -18.79
CA SER A 171 -16.58 -1.55 -19.11
C SER A 171 -16.67 -0.13 -19.68
N TRP A 172 -15.63 0.68 -19.52
CA TRP A 172 -15.57 2.04 -20.07
C TRP A 172 -15.09 2.06 -21.53
N PRO A 173 -15.24 3.19 -22.26
CA PRO A 173 -14.74 3.27 -23.63
C PRO A 173 -13.24 3.06 -23.73
N ASN A 174 -12.83 2.46 -24.86
CA ASN A 174 -11.43 2.29 -25.20
C ASN A 174 -10.74 3.65 -25.35
N SER A 175 -9.95 4.00 -24.34
CA SER A 175 -9.29 5.29 -24.17
C SER A 175 -7.89 5.11 -23.61
N SER A 176 -7.02 6.09 -23.77
CA SER A 176 -5.64 6.02 -23.24
C SER A 176 -5.64 5.89 -21.72
N LEU A 177 -6.55 6.59 -21.03
CA LEU A 177 -6.73 6.44 -19.58
C LEU A 177 -7.18 5.03 -19.20
N GLN A 178 -8.14 4.45 -19.92
CA GLN A 178 -8.61 3.10 -19.62
C GLN A 178 -7.47 2.07 -19.73
N GLN A 179 -6.71 2.12 -20.82
CA GLN A 179 -5.59 1.20 -21.03
C GLN A 179 -4.52 1.37 -19.94
N LEU A 180 -4.24 2.61 -19.55
CA LEU A 180 -3.34 2.90 -18.44
C LEU A 180 -3.88 2.36 -17.11
N ALA A 181 -5.17 2.54 -16.84
CA ALA A 181 -5.81 2.09 -15.61
C ALA A 181 -5.76 0.57 -15.47
N ILE A 182 -6.11 -0.16 -16.53
CA ILE A 182 -6.03 -1.63 -16.53
C ILE A 182 -4.60 -2.08 -16.22
N LYS A 183 -3.58 -1.47 -16.85
CA LYS A 183 -2.17 -1.83 -16.62
C LYS A 183 -1.73 -1.56 -15.18
N ILE A 184 -2.01 -0.35 -14.66
CA ILE A 184 -1.59 0.05 -13.30
C ILE A 184 -2.31 -0.77 -12.24
N LEU A 185 -3.62 -1.00 -12.39
CA LEU A 185 -4.43 -1.69 -11.39
C LEU A 185 -4.26 -3.21 -11.42
N SER A 186 -3.63 -3.76 -12.46
CA SER A 186 -3.24 -5.17 -12.53
C SER A 186 -1.86 -5.45 -11.91
N ILE A 187 -1.16 -4.42 -11.41
CA ILE A 187 0.11 -4.61 -10.70
C ILE A 187 -0.20 -5.32 -9.37
N PRO A 188 0.46 -6.45 -9.05
CA PRO A 188 0.31 -7.09 -7.75
C PRO A 188 0.92 -6.21 -6.65
N THR A 189 0.26 -6.16 -5.50
CA THR A 189 0.68 -5.44 -4.29
C THR A 189 1.88 -6.05 -3.59
N SER A 190 2.03 -7.36 -3.67
CA SER A 190 3.10 -8.12 -3.04
C SER A 190 3.37 -9.42 -3.80
N PHE A 191 4.53 -10.02 -3.54
CA PHE A 191 4.85 -11.36 -4.01
C PHE A 191 4.30 -12.45 -3.08
N ALA A 192 3.54 -12.10 -2.03
CA ALA A 192 3.11 -13.04 -1.00
C ALA A 192 2.24 -14.18 -1.56
N VAL A 193 1.43 -13.93 -2.60
CA VAL A 193 0.68 -14.99 -3.30
C VAL A 193 1.62 -16.02 -3.91
N ALA A 194 2.71 -15.55 -4.54
CA ALA A 194 3.75 -16.44 -5.06
C ALA A 194 4.50 -17.14 -3.91
N GLU A 195 4.84 -16.44 -2.83
CA GLU A 195 5.50 -17.03 -1.65
C GLU A 195 4.66 -18.10 -0.95
N ARG A 196 3.33 -17.93 -0.88
CA ARG A 196 2.43 -18.99 -0.37
C ARG A 196 2.47 -20.21 -1.27
N ASN A 197 2.39 -20.03 -2.60
CA ASN A 197 2.53 -21.14 -3.53
C ASN A 197 3.89 -21.83 -3.36
N PHE A 198 4.99 -21.07 -3.30
CA PHE A 198 6.33 -21.62 -3.06
C PHE A 198 6.44 -22.32 -1.70
N SER A 199 5.80 -21.81 -0.65
CA SER A 199 5.78 -22.43 0.68
C SER A 199 5.01 -23.75 0.68
N THR A 200 3.85 -23.80 0.01
CA THR A 200 3.07 -25.03 -0.15
C THR A 200 3.85 -26.09 -0.91
N PHE A 201 4.57 -25.71 -1.98
CA PHE A 201 5.42 -26.63 -2.73
C PHE A 201 6.82 -26.81 -2.14
N GLY A 202 7.13 -26.15 -1.01
CA GLY A 202 8.45 -26.21 -0.38
C GLY A 202 8.86 -27.62 0.02
N PHE A 203 7.89 -28.50 0.33
CA PHE A 203 8.16 -29.91 0.61
C PHE A 203 8.70 -30.68 -0.60
N ILE A 204 8.23 -30.37 -1.82
CA ILE A 204 8.68 -31.00 -3.07
C ILE A 204 10.09 -30.52 -3.43
N HIS A 205 10.39 -29.25 -3.16
CA HIS A 205 11.67 -28.64 -3.50
C HIS A 205 12.78 -28.90 -2.46
N ASN A 206 12.44 -29.05 -1.18
CA ASN A 206 13.43 -29.19 -0.10
C ASN A 206 13.65 -30.63 0.38
N LYS A 207 12.86 -31.60 -0.07
CA LYS A 207 13.16 -33.02 0.19
C LYS A 207 13.87 -33.63 -1.01
N ILE A 208 15.18 -33.83 -0.85
CA ILE A 208 15.90 -34.84 -1.63
C ILE A 208 15.21 -36.18 -1.32
N CYS A 209 14.74 -36.87 -2.34
CA CYS A 209 14.30 -38.26 -2.21
C CYS A 209 15.51 -39.07 -1.72
N ASN A 210 15.51 -39.48 -0.44
CA ASN A 210 16.45 -40.47 0.07
C ASN A 210 16.03 -41.86 -0.37
#